data_AF-A0A4Q6DSW6-F1
#
_entry.id   AF-A0A4Q6DSW6-F1
#
_cell.length_a   1.000
_cell.length_b   1.000
_cell.length_c   1.000
_cell.angle_alpha   90.00
_cell.angle_beta   90.00
_cell.angle_gamma   90.00
#
_symmetry.space_group_name_H-M   'P 1'
#
loop_
_entity.id
_entity.type
_entity.pdbx_description
1 polymer ?
#
loop_
_entity_poly.entity_id
_entity_poly.type
_entity_poly.pdbx_seq_one_letter_code
_entity_poly.pdbx_strand_id
1 'polypeptide(L)' 'DRKFYWADAEIAGNKVLVLSKNVAAPVAVRYAWADNPACNLYNSAGLPASPFRTDDWPGLTYGKE' A
#
# COMPACT_ATOMS: atom_id res chain seq x y z
N ASP A 1 9.53 -13.90 3.31
CA ASP A 1 10.30 -13.51 2.11
C ASP A 1 10.05 -12.07 1.64
N ARG A 2 9.20 -11.28 2.32
CA ARG A 2 8.90 -9.86 1.99
C ARG A 2 8.53 -9.65 0.51
N LYS A 3 7.88 -10.65 -0.08
CA LYS A 3 7.36 -10.59 -1.46
C LYS A 3 6.00 -9.92 -1.45
N PHE A 4 5.82 -8.98 -2.37
CA PHE A 4 4.57 -8.26 -2.57
C PHE A 4 3.88 -8.75 -3.83
N TYR A 5 2.55 -8.82 -3.76
CA TYR A 5 1.69 -9.22 -4.86
C TYR A 5 0.66 -8.13 -5.10
N TRP A 6 0.21 -8.01 -6.34
CA TRP A 6 -0.93 -7.16 -6.67
C TRP A 6 -2.18 -7.61 -5.91
N ALA A 7 -2.97 -6.62 -5.51
CA ALA A 7 -4.18 -6.81 -4.75
C ALA A 7 -5.27 -5.88 -5.28
N ASP A 8 -6.51 -6.37 -5.24
CA ASP A 8 -7.69 -5.56 -5.48
C ASP A 8 -8.02 -4.79 -4.19
N ALA A 9 -8.54 -3.58 -4.34
CA ALA A 9 -8.87 -2.73 -3.20
C ALA A 9 -10.21 -2.00 -3.39
N GLU A 10 -10.98 -1.89 -2.32
CA GLU A 10 -12.26 -1.18 -2.27
C GLU A 10 -12.36 -0.30 -1.02
N ILE A 11 -13.00 0.87 -1.13
CA ILE A 11 -13.27 1.75 0.01
C ILE A 11 -14.59 1.31 0.67
N ALA A 12 -14.51 0.86 1.92
CA ALA A 12 -15.66 0.52 2.75
C ALA A 12 -15.75 1.51 3.92
N GLY A 13 -16.50 2.59 3.71
CA GLY A 13 -16.65 3.67 4.69
C GLY A 13 -15.33 4.39 4.93
N ASN A 14 -14.76 4.26 6.13
CA ASN A 14 -13.48 4.85 6.51
C ASN A 14 -12.29 3.86 6.40
N LYS A 15 -12.49 2.70 5.77
CA LYS A 15 -11.47 1.66 5.61
C LYS A 15 -11.25 1.35 4.14
N VAL A 16 -10.07 0.86 3.82
CA VAL A 16 -9.75 0.25 2.53
C VAL A 16 -9.64 -1.26 2.74
N LEU A 17 -10.51 -2.02 2.10
CA LEU A 17 -10.45 -3.48 2.07
C LEU A 17 -9.51 -3.89 0.94
N VAL A 18 -8.56 -4.78 1.24
CA VAL A 18 -7.54 -5.23 0.30
C VAL A 18 -7.57 -6.75 0.21
N LEU A 19 -7.61 -7.29 -1.00
CA LEU A 19 -7.68 -8.72 -1.26
C LEU A 19 -6.66 -9.14 -2.32
N SER A 20 -5.91 -10.21 -2.07
CA SER A 20 -5.07 -10.84 -3.08
C SER A 20 -5.24 -12.36 -3.03
N LYS A 21 -5.48 -12.98 -4.19
CA LYS A 21 -5.57 -14.45 -4.31
C LYS A 21 -4.25 -15.15 -3.98
N ASN A 22 -3.13 -14.43 -4.04
CA ASN A 22 -1.79 -14.95 -3.80
C ASN A 22 -1.33 -14.81 -2.35
N VAL A 23 -2.12 -14.15 -1.50
CA VAL A 23 -1.73 -13.83 -0.11
C VAL A 23 -2.90 -14.17 0.83
N ALA A 24 -2.84 -15.35 1.46
CA ALA A 24 -3.90 -15.81 2.35
C ALA A 24 -3.98 -15.03 3.67
N ALA A 25 -2.84 -14.57 4.19
CA ALA A 25 -2.74 -13.82 5.44
C ALA A 25 -1.83 -12.60 5.24
N PRO A 26 -2.37 -11.46 4.76
CA PRO A 26 -1.57 -10.26 4.53
C PRO A 26 -1.12 -9.64 5.86
N VAL A 27 0.18 -9.37 5.98
CA VAL A 27 0.78 -8.73 7.17
C VAL A 27 1.24 -7.30 6.93
N ALA A 28 1.34 -6.88 5.66
CA ALA A 28 1.73 -5.53 5.27
C ALA A 28 1.14 -5.17 3.91
N VAL A 29 0.86 -3.88 3.71
CA VAL A 29 0.37 -3.30 2.45
C VAL A 29 1.25 -2.11 2.08
N ARG A 30 1.47 -1.94 0.77
CA ARG A 30 2.11 -0.76 0.20
C ARG A 30 1.23 -0.20 -0.89
N TYR A 31 0.97 1.10 -0.82
CA TYR A 31 0.19 1.84 -1.80
C TYR A 31 1.11 2.72 -2.64
N ALA A 32 0.86 2.75 -3.96
CA ALA A 32 1.64 3.51 -4.92
C ALA A 32 3.17 3.26 -4.81
N TRP A 33 3.56 1.99 -4.73
CA TRP A 33 4.96 1.56 -4.59
C TRP A 33 5.56 1.16 -5.95
N ALA A 34 5.82 2.14 -6.81
CA ALA A 34 6.51 2.01 -8.09
C ALA A 34 7.17 3.35 -8.48
N ASP A 35 7.96 3.39 -9.55
CA ASP A 35 8.64 4.62 -10.00
C ASP A 35 7.66 5.69 -10.50
N ASN A 36 6.57 5.27 -11.16
CA ASN A 36 5.49 6.16 -11.62
C ASN A 36 4.12 5.46 -11.49
N PRO A 37 3.60 5.30 -10.26
CA PRO A 37 2.37 4.58 -10.01
C PRO A 37 1.14 5.44 -10.33
N ALA A 38 0.06 4.80 -10.77
CA ALA A 38 -1.24 5.46 -10.81
C ALA A 38 -1.79 5.64 -9.39
N CYS A 39 -1.91 6.88 -8.93
CA CYS A 39 -2.48 7.22 -7.62
C CYS A 39 -3.99 7.50 -7.74
N ASN A 40 -4.79 6.48 -7.49
CA ASN A 40 -6.26 6.50 -7.63
C ASN A 40 -7.05 6.46 -6.30
N LEU A 41 -6.40 6.57 -5.13
CA LEU A 41 -7.07 6.56 -3.84
C LEU A 41 -7.37 8.00 -3.40
N TYR A 42 -8.65 8.32 -3.30
CA TYR A 42 -9.13 9.64 -2.91
C TYR A 42 -10.07 9.54 -1.71
N ASN A 43 -10.03 10.52 -0.83
CA ASN A 43 -10.99 10.63 0.25
C ASN A 43 -12.31 11.28 -0.23
N SER A 44 -13.29 11.38 0.66
CA SER A 44 -14.59 12.00 0.37
C SER A 44 -14.53 13.49 0.04
N ALA A 45 -13.43 14.18 0.37
CA ALA A 45 -13.18 15.57 -0.01
C ALA A 45 -12.52 15.70 -1.40
N GLY A 46 -12.29 14.59 -2.11
CA GLY A 46 -11.64 14.60 -3.42
C GLY A 46 -10.13 14.82 -3.36
N LEU A 47 -9.50 14.64 -2.19
CA LEU A 47 -8.06 14.77 -2.03
C LEU A 47 -7.37 13.41 -2.20
N PRO A 48 -6.25 13.34 -2.95
CA PRO A 48 -5.50 12.11 -3.14
C PRO A 48 -4.78 11.69 -1.86
N ALA A 49 -4.71 10.38 -1.61
CA ALA A 49 -3.84 9.82 -0.60
C ALA A 49 -2.38 9.85 -1.08
N SER A 50 -1.46 10.25 -0.20
CA SER A 50 -0.04 10.09 -0.45
C SER A 50 0.34 8.60 -0.48
N PRO A 51 1.37 8.19 -1.26
CA PRO A 51 1.94 6.85 -1.17
C PRO A 51 2.30 6.50 0.28
N PHE A 52 2.00 5.28 0.70
CA PHE A 52 2.23 4.83 2.07
C PHE A 52 2.58 3.35 2.14
N ARG A 53 3.13 2.94 3.29
CA ARG A 53 3.40 1.55 3.65
C ARG A 53 2.97 1.30 5.08
N THR A 54 2.57 0.07 5.38
CA THR A 54 2.18 -0.34 6.73
C THR A 54 3.21 -1.26 7.40
N ASP A 55 4.35 -1.54 6.75
CA ASP A 55 5.45 -2.28 7.35
C ASP A 55 6.43 -1.36 8.10
N ASP A 56 7.06 -1.89 9.15
CA ASP A 56 8.08 -1.21 9.95
C ASP A 56 9.53 -1.60 9.55
N TRP A 57 9.73 -2.17 8.36
CA TRP A 57 11.05 -2.65 7.96
C TRP A 57 12.02 -1.51 7.59
N PRO A 58 13.32 -1.61 7.94
CA PRO A 58 14.31 -0.63 7.52
C PRO A 58 14.28 -0.37 6.02
N GLY A 59 14.27 0.91 5.63
CA GLY A 59 14.41 1.33 4.24
C GLY A 59 15.83 1.08 3.71
N LEU A 60 16.02 1.15 2.40
CA LEU A 60 17.32 0.94 1.75
C LEU A 60 18.41 1.92 2.21
N THR A 61 18.00 3.10 2.69
CA THR A 61 18.85 4.18 3.19
C THR A 61 19.00 4.17 4.71
N TYR A 62 18.36 3.24 5.42
CA TYR A 62 18.44 3.19 6.88
C TYR A 62 19.89 2.94 7.34
N GLY A 63 20.44 3.87 8.13
CA GLY A 63 21.80 3.77 8.67
C GLY A 63 22.92 3.98 7.64
N LYS A 64 22.62 4.52 6.46
CA LYS A 64 23.63 4.96 5.50
C LYS A 64 23.85 6.46 5.66
N GLU A 65 24.95 6.82 6.34
CA GLU A 65 25.51 8.18 6.41
C GLU A 65 26.53 8.39 5.29
#